data_AF-A0A961GEK2-F1
#
_entry.id   AF-A0A961GEK2-F1
#
_cell.length_a   1.000
_cell.length_b   1.000
_cell.length_c   1.000
_cell.angle_alpha   90.00
_cell.angle_beta   90.00
_cell.angle_gamma   90.00
#
_symmetry.space_group_name_H-M   'P 1'
#
loop_
_entity.id
_entity.type
_entity.pdbx_description
1 polymer ?
#
loop_
_entity_poly.entity_id
_entity_poly.type
_entity_poly.pdbx_seq_one_letter_code
_entity_poly.pdbx_strand_id
1 'polypeptide(L)'
;MTDSSSASRDVAAARYVDIQHNSDGSQIADRLGAWLASRLPEGADPAVSDFDANATNGMSSDTVLFDATWQEAGDVRKQGFVARIAPDESELLVFPRYDLAQQFDTIAKVAELSDVPVPELWWSESDPGVLGRSFFIMTRVAGKVPPDVLPYTFGDNWLFDATSDDRARLQAQMIDVLAGIQNIDNAAERFANLELSSAGSTHLERHLADVTDW
;
A
#
# COMPACT_ATOMS: atom_id res chain seq x y z
N MET A 1 -6.92 -40.16 -21.99
CA MET A 1 -6.68 -38.78 -22.44
C MET A 1 -6.82 -37.93 -21.20
N THR A 2 -5.73 -37.83 -20.44
CA THR A 2 -5.68 -37.18 -19.13
C THR A 2 -5.59 -35.68 -19.31
N ASP A 3 -6.30 -35.00 -18.41
CA ASP A 3 -6.72 -33.61 -18.46
C ASP A 3 -5.53 -32.63 -18.34
N SER A 4 -5.09 -32.08 -19.47
CA SER A 4 -4.00 -31.09 -19.55
C SER A 4 -4.41 -29.71 -18.99
N SER A 5 -5.69 -29.51 -18.67
CA SER A 5 -6.24 -28.23 -18.18
C SER A 5 -6.07 -28.05 -16.67
N SER A 6 -6.15 -29.13 -15.87
CA SER A 6 -5.96 -29.02 -14.40
C SER A 6 -4.50 -28.74 -14.06
N ALA A 7 -3.55 -29.42 -14.71
CA ALA A 7 -2.11 -29.23 -14.49
C ALA A 7 -1.62 -27.81 -14.84
N SER A 8 -2.24 -27.15 -15.81
CA SER A 8 -1.85 -25.78 -16.23
C SER A 8 -2.34 -24.71 -15.25
N ARG A 9 -3.47 -24.93 -14.57
CA ARG A 9 -4.00 -24.04 -13.51
C ARG A 9 -3.19 -24.16 -12.22
N ASP A 10 -2.80 -25.37 -11.86
CA ASP A 10 -1.97 -25.62 -10.68
C ASP A 10 -0.55 -25.03 -10.85
N VAL A 11 0.00 -25.04 -12.07
CA VAL A 11 1.32 -24.43 -12.36
C VAL A 11 1.26 -22.91 -12.40
N ALA A 12 0.17 -22.30 -12.87
CA ALA A 12 -0.01 -20.85 -12.86
C ALA A 12 -0.24 -20.32 -11.43
N ALA A 13 -1.05 -21.01 -10.63
CA ALA A 13 -1.24 -20.69 -9.22
C ALA A 13 0.04 -20.93 -8.41
N ALA A 14 0.76 -22.02 -8.67
CA ALA A 14 2.07 -22.27 -8.04
C ALA A 14 3.07 -21.18 -8.41
N ARG A 15 3.17 -20.76 -9.68
CA ARG A 15 4.02 -19.63 -10.09
C ARG A 15 3.57 -18.28 -9.52
N TYR A 16 2.28 -18.08 -9.29
CA TYR A 16 1.75 -16.86 -8.66
C TYR A 16 2.13 -16.78 -7.17
N VAL A 17 2.29 -17.93 -6.51
CA VAL A 17 2.74 -18.03 -5.10
C VAL A 17 4.27 -18.02 -4.99
N ASP A 18 4.99 -18.58 -5.97
CA ASP A 18 6.46 -18.72 -5.94
C ASP A 18 7.22 -17.39 -6.18
N ILE A 19 6.58 -16.39 -6.79
CA ILE A 19 7.21 -15.08 -7.05
C ILE A 19 7.38 -14.26 -5.74
N GLN A 20 6.68 -14.60 -4.65
CA GLN A 20 6.69 -13.80 -3.41
C GLN A 20 7.82 -14.11 -2.41
N HIS A 21 8.76 -15.01 -2.73
CA HIS A 21 9.71 -15.50 -1.72
C HIS A 21 11.17 -15.26 -2.10
N ASN A 22 11.72 -14.08 -1.74
CA ASN A 22 13.16 -14.02 -1.49
C ASN A 22 13.66 -12.92 -0.53
N SER A 23 12.96 -12.71 0.58
CA SER A 23 13.57 -12.07 1.75
C SER A 23 13.05 -12.71 3.02
N ASP A 24 13.93 -13.36 3.79
CA ASP A 24 13.62 -13.94 5.09
C ASP A 24 12.91 -12.88 5.95
N GLY A 25 11.62 -13.07 6.25
CA GLY A 25 10.81 -12.08 6.97
C GLY A 25 11.40 -11.68 8.33
N SER A 26 12.18 -12.56 8.96
CA SER A 26 12.94 -12.24 10.18
C SER A 26 14.00 -11.17 9.96
N GLN A 27 14.71 -11.19 8.83
CA GLN A 27 15.73 -10.18 8.51
C GLN A 27 15.11 -8.80 8.27
N ILE A 28 13.92 -8.75 7.65
CA ILE A 28 13.18 -7.48 7.46
C ILE A 28 12.71 -6.95 8.82
N ALA A 29 12.14 -7.82 9.67
CA ALA A 29 11.69 -7.43 11.00
C ALA A 29 12.83 -6.85 11.87
N ASP A 30 14.01 -7.49 11.86
CA ASP A 30 15.19 -7.02 12.62
C ASP A 30 15.68 -5.65 12.10
N ARG A 31 15.74 -5.48 10.78
CA ARG A 31 16.14 -4.20 10.16
C ARG A 31 15.12 -3.09 10.45
N LEU A 32 13.83 -3.40 10.41
CA LEU A 32 12.77 -2.48 10.80
C LEU A 32 12.89 -2.09 12.28
N GLY A 33 13.17 -3.03 13.17
CA GLY A 33 13.39 -2.75 14.59
C GLY A 33 14.57 -1.77 14.81
N ALA A 34 15.71 -2.05 14.17
CA ALA A 34 16.87 -1.16 14.23
C ALA A 34 16.58 0.23 13.64
N TRP A 35 15.83 0.29 12.54
CA TRP A 35 15.42 1.55 11.94
C TRP A 35 14.43 2.33 12.82
N LEU A 36 13.44 1.67 13.43
CA LEU A 36 12.52 2.28 14.40
C LEU A 36 13.28 2.89 15.57
N ALA A 37 14.34 2.24 16.05
CA ALA A 37 15.16 2.77 17.14
C ALA A 37 15.86 4.10 16.76
N SER A 38 16.09 4.34 15.46
CA SER A 38 16.61 5.61 14.95
C SER A 38 15.56 6.71 14.75
N ARG A 39 14.27 6.33 14.70
CA ARG A 39 13.13 7.24 14.47
C ARG A 39 12.40 7.64 15.76
N LEU A 40 12.43 6.76 16.75
CA LEU A 40 11.78 6.95 18.04
C LEU A 40 12.69 7.70 19.03
N PRO A 41 12.13 8.23 20.14
CA PRO A 41 12.91 8.91 21.17
C PRO A 41 14.05 8.04 21.75
N GLU A 42 15.10 8.69 22.26
CA GLU A 42 16.19 7.98 22.93
C GLU A 42 15.67 7.13 24.09
N GLY A 43 16.10 5.87 24.15
CA GLY A 43 15.63 4.91 25.16
C GLY A 43 14.29 4.23 24.84
N ALA A 44 13.74 4.41 23.64
CA ALA A 44 12.47 3.80 23.25
C ALA A 44 12.53 2.25 23.16
N ASP A 45 13.69 1.66 22.88
CA ASP A 45 13.91 0.20 22.80
C ASP A 45 12.80 -0.54 22.03
N PRO A 46 12.58 -0.23 20.73
CA PRO A 46 11.45 -0.78 20.00
C PRO A 46 11.63 -2.27 19.68
N ALA A 47 10.53 -3.01 19.78
CA ALA A 47 10.42 -4.39 19.34
C ALA A 47 9.34 -4.53 18.26
N VAL A 48 9.66 -5.28 17.21
CA VAL A 48 8.74 -5.65 16.12
C VAL A 48 8.18 -7.05 16.38
N SER A 49 6.87 -7.22 16.23
CA SER A 49 6.18 -8.51 16.37
C SER A 49 5.10 -8.69 15.30
N ASP A 50 4.46 -9.87 15.27
CA ASP A 50 3.31 -10.17 14.41
C ASP A 50 3.52 -9.79 12.93
N PHE A 51 4.73 -10.07 12.44
CA PHE A 51 5.19 -9.72 11.10
C PHE A 51 4.58 -10.63 10.04
N ASP A 52 3.89 -10.04 9.07
CA ASP A 52 3.25 -10.73 7.95
C ASP A 52 3.60 -10.03 6.62
N ALA A 53 4.45 -10.68 5.84
CA ALA A 53 4.85 -10.22 4.50
C ALA A 53 3.92 -10.72 3.37
N ASN A 54 2.95 -11.59 3.69
CA ASN A 54 2.05 -12.20 2.70
C ASN A 54 0.69 -11.49 2.62
N ALA A 55 0.51 -10.39 3.35
CA ALA A 55 -0.74 -9.62 3.43
C ALA A 55 -1.09 -8.84 2.13
N THR A 56 -0.36 -9.08 1.04
CA THR A 56 -0.54 -8.42 -0.26
C THR A 56 -1.88 -8.75 -0.92
N ASN A 57 -2.72 -7.73 -1.09
CA ASN A 57 -3.87 -7.73 -2.00
C ASN A 57 -3.58 -6.95 -3.31
N GLY A 58 -2.32 -6.90 -3.76
CA GLY A 58 -1.96 -6.14 -4.96
C GLY A 58 -0.60 -6.53 -5.52
N MET A 59 -0.45 -6.41 -6.85
CA MET A 59 0.76 -6.82 -7.58
C MET A 59 1.80 -5.69 -7.72
N SER A 60 1.48 -4.45 -7.33
CA SER A 60 2.33 -3.29 -7.63
C SER A 60 3.39 -2.99 -6.58
N SER A 61 3.25 -3.43 -5.34
CA SER A 61 4.21 -3.15 -4.26
C SER A 61 4.02 -4.13 -3.11
N ASP A 62 5.10 -4.45 -2.41
CA ASP A 62 5.04 -5.28 -1.22
C ASP A 62 4.36 -4.53 -0.08
N THR A 63 3.45 -5.22 0.60
CA THR A 63 2.74 -4.71 1.78
C THR A 63 3.00 -5.63 2.94
N VAL A 64 3.69 -5.12 3.96
CA VAL A 64 4.05 -5.86 5.16
C VAL A 64 3.25 -5.31 6.33
N LEU A 65 2.63 -6.19 7.10
CA LEU A 65 1.94 -5.84 8.36
C LEU A 65 2.83 -6.25 9.52
N PHE A 66 2.90 -5.42 10.55
CA PHE A 66 3.62 -5.75 11.78
C PHE A 66 3.09 -4.93 12.95
N ASP A 67 3.30 -5.41 14.16
CA ASP A 67 3.10 -4.65 15.39
C ASP A 67 4.46 -4.11 15.87
N ALA A 68 4.47 -2.92 16.46
CA ALA A 68 5.62 -2.36 17.15
C ALA A 68 5.25 -1.99 18.59
N THR A 69 6.16 -2.26 19.53
CA THR A 69 6.07 -1.80 20.92
C THR A 69 7.32 -1.03 21.32
N TRP A 70 7.18 0.08 22.04
CA TRP A 70 8.30 0.90 22.50
C TRP A 70 7.96 1.67 23.76
N GLN A 71 8.98 2.16 24.46
CA GLN A 71 8.84 3.05 25.62
C GLN A 71 8.72 4.51 25.16
N GLU A 72 7.74 5.24 25.67
CA GLU A 72 7.57 6.67 25.41
C GLU A 72 7.02 7.35 26.65
N ALA A 73 7.70 8.39 27.13
CA ALA A 73 7.27 9.17 28.30
C ALA A 73 6.99 8.34 29.58
N GLY A 74 7.61 7.17 29.72
CA GLY A 74 7.43 6.26 30.85
C GLY A 74 6.34 5.20 30.67
N ASP A 75 5.65 5.19 29.53
CA ASP A 75 4.61 4.22 29.19
C ASP A 75 5.04 3.33 28.02
N VAL A 76 4.55 2.08 28.00
CA VAL A 76 4.69 1.18 26.85
C VAL A 76 3.64 1.51 25.82
N ARG A 77 4.07 1.95 24.64
CA ARG A 77 3.23 2.13 23.46
C ARG A 77 3.17 0.84 22.67
N LYS A 78 2.02 0.60 22.03
CA LYS A 78 1.83 -0.45 21.03
C LYS A 78 1.09 0.14 19.84
N GLN A 79 1.60 -0.10 18.64
CA GLN A 79 1.00 0.36 17.39
C GLN A 79 1.07 -0.73 16.32
N GLY A 80 -0.04 -0.96 15.64
CA GLY A 80 -0.06 -1.78 14.43
C GLY A 80 0.31 -0.93 13.23
N PHE A 81 1.20 -1.44 12.38
CA PHE A 81 1.72 -0.75 11.22
C PHE A 81 1.53 -1.54 9.93
N VAL A 82 1.53 -0.81 8.83
CA VAL A 82 1.68 -1.29 7.47
C VAL A 82 2.89 -0.60 6.86
N ALA A 83 3.86 -1.38 6.38
CA ALA A 83 4.92 -0.89 5.51
C ALA A 83 4.53 -1.14 4.05
N ARG A 84 4.52 -0.08 3.25
CA ARG A 84 4.47 -0.20 1.78
C ARG A 84 5.90 -0.06 1.26
N ILE A 85 6.40 -1.12 0.63
CA ILE A 85 7.79 -1.22 0.17
C ILE A 85 7.80 -1.24 -1.35
N ALA A 86 8.76 -0.55 -1.98
CA ALA A 86 8.90 -0.59 -3.43
C ALA A 86 9.16 -2.06 -3.85
N PRO A 87 8.63 -2.50 -5.01
CA PRO A 87 8.87 -3.86 -5.49
C PRO A 87 10.34 -4.07 -5.81
N ASP A 88 10.76 -5.34 -5.88
CA ASP A 88 12.13 -5.67 -6.28
C ASP A 88 12.28 -5.45 -7.79
N GLU A 89 13.33 -4.75 -8.23
CA GLU A 89 13.57 -4.48 -9.65
C GLU A 89 13.81 -5.75 -10.48
N SER A 90 14.12 -6.87 -9.83
CA SER A 90 14.24 -8.19 -10.48
C SER A 90 12.90 -8.89 -10.71
N GLU A 91 11.81 -8.36 -10.16
CA GLU A 91 10.45 -8.88 -10.37
C GLU A 91 9.79 -8.30 -11.63
N LEU A 92 8.66 -8.90 -12.02
CA LEU A 92 7.82 -8.35 -13.09
C LEU A 92 7.05 -7.14 -12.57
N LEU A 93 7.63 -5.95 -12.77
CA LEU A 93 7.06 -4.68 -12.32
C LEU A 93 5.76 -4.34 -13.06
N VAL A 94 4.76 -3.87 -12.30
CA VAL A 94 3.49 -3.38 -12.86
C VAL A 94 3.63 -1.97 -13.43
N PHE A 95 4.43 -1.13 -12.77
CA PHE A 95 4.69 0.25 -13.18
C PHE A 95 6.17 0.44 -13.57
N PRO A 96 6.47 1.35 -14.50
CA PRO A 96 7.84 1.61 -14.92
C PRO A 96 8.67 2.34 -13.84
N ARG A 97 8.02 3.05 -12.92
CA ARG A 97 8.67 3.80 -11.84
C ARG A 97 7.84 3.74 -10.58
N TYR A 98 8.53 3.74 -9.44
CA TYR A 98 7.94 3.74 -8.11
C TYR A 98 8.47 4.91 -7.30
N ASP A 99 7.64 5.94 -7.12
CA ASP A 99 7.93 7.06 -6.22
C ASP A 99 7.05 6.93 -4.97
N LEU A 100 7.56 6.18 -3.98
CA LEU A 100 6.84 5.98 -2.73
C LEU A 100 6.81 7.23 -1.85
N ALA A 101 7.80 8.13 -1.98
CA ALA A 101 7.78 9.40 -1.29
C ALA A 101 6.65 10.28 -1.81
N GLN A 102 6.46 10.36 -3.14
CA GLN A 102 5.34 11.06 -3.75
C GLN A 102 3.99 10.46 -3.32
N GLN A 103 3.88 9.13 -3.19
CA GLN A 103 2.65 8.51 -2.67
C GLN A 103 2.39 8.92 -1.21
N PHE A 104 3.40 8.87 -0.34
CA PHE A 104 3.31 9.31 1.05
C PHE A 104 2.86 10.77 1.14
N ASP A 105 3.52 11.67 0.41
CA ASP A 105 3.22 13.10 0.41
C ASP A 105 1.81 13.39 -0.12
N THR A 106 1.36 12.65 -1.13
CA THR A 106 0.00 12.78 -1.68
C THR A 106 -1.04 12.40 -0.64
N ILE A 107 -0.85 11.28 0.06
CA ILE A 107 -1.77 10.83 1.12
C ILE A 107 -1.78 11.84 2.28
N ALA A 108 -0.59 12.31 2.71
CA ALA A 108 -0.46 13.34 3.74
C ALA A 108 -1.22 14.62 3.36
N LYS A 109 -1.08 15.06 2.10
CA LYS A 109 -1.74 16.26 1.60
C LYS A 109 -3.26 16.11 1.52
N VAL A 110 -3.76 14.93 1.13
CA VAL A 110 -5.20 14.64 1.15
C VAL A 110 -5.75 14.70 2.58
N ALA A 111 -5.01 14.15 3.57
CA ALA A 111 -5.38 14.23 4.99
C ALA A 111 -5.41 15.67 5.52
N GLU A 112 -4.48 16.52 5.07
CA GLU A 112 -4.41 17.94 5.46
C GLU A 112 -5.56 18.76 4.86
N LEU A 113 -5.96 18.46 3.62
CA LEU A 113 -6.85 19.31 2.83
C LEU A 113 -8.30 18.83 2.76
N SER A 114 -8.64 17.68 3.34
CA SER A 114 -9.98 17.11 3.26
C SER A 114 -10.31 16.22 4.46
N ASP A 115 -11.60 15.92 4.63
CA ASP A 115 -12.07 14.94 5.61
C ASP A 115 -12.06 13.50 5.08
N VAL A 116 -11.38 13.25 3.95
CA VAL A 116 -11.29 11.92 3.35
C VAL A 116 -10.52 10.99 4.31
N PRO A 117 -11.10 9.84 4.70
CA PRO A 117 -10.44 8.93 5.62
C PRO A 117 -9.23 8.27 4.96
N VAL A 118 -8.04 8.59 5.46
CA VAL A 118 -6.77 7.95 5.09
C VAL A 118 -6.06 7.46 6.35
N PRO A 119 -5.21 6.42 6.27
CA PRO A 119 -4.44 5.97 7.43
C PRO A 119 -3.50 7.08 7.89
N GLU A 120 -3.29 7.15 9.21
CA GLU A 120 -2.26 8.02 9.78
C GLU A 120 -0.89 7.61 9.26
N LEU A 121 -0.15 8.57 8.71
CA LEU A 121 1.18 8.39 8.18
C LEU A 121 2.23 8.70 9.26
N TRP A 122 3.27 7.87 9.34
CA TRP A 122 4.30 8.03 10.36
C TRP A 122 5.63 8.47 9.75
N TRP A 123 6.15 7.72 8.78
CA TRP A 123 7.48 7.95 8.22
C TRP A 123 7.56 7.53 6.76
N SER A 124 8.42 8.22 6.01
CA SER A 124 8.85 7.83 4.66
C SER A 124 10.36 7.66 4.65
N GLU A 125 10.84 6.57 4.08
CA GLU A 125 12.25 6.19 4.00
C GLU A 125 12.64 5.96 2.55
N SER A 126 13.48 6.85 2.03
CA SER A 126 13.99 6.77 0.66
C SER A 126 15.33 6.05 0.57
N ASP A 127 16.07 5.90 1.68
CA ASP A 127 17.39 5.24 1.67
C ASP A 127 17.24 3.71 1.53
N PRO A 128 17.71 3.11 0.41
CA PRO A 128 17.69 1.66 0.27
C PRO A 128 18.63 0.96 1.26
N GLY A 129 19.51 1.67 1.97
CA GLY A 129 20.39 1.10 2.99
C GLY A 129 19.64 0.41 4.14
N VAL A 130 18.37 0.75 4.36
CA VAL A 130 17.56 0.17 5.45
C VAL A 130 16.99 -1.20 5.06
N LEU A 131 16.14 -1.26 4.03
CA LEU A 131 15.45 -2.50 3.61
C LEU A 131 15.85 -3.01 2.22
N GLY A 132 16.88 -2.43 1.61
CA GLY A 132 17.25 -2.65 0.21
C GLY A 132 16.41 -1.82 -0.77
N ARG A 133 15.28 -1.27 -0.33
CA ARG A 133 14.27 -0.59 -1.15
C ARG A 133 13.63 0.53 -0.33
N SER A 134 13.16 1.59 -1.00
CA SER A 134 12.38 2.65 -0.34
C SER A 134 11.06 2.12 0.20
N PHE A 135 10.56 2.70 1.28
CA PHE A 135 9.28 2.33 1.87
C PHE A 135 8.66 3.49 2.65
N PHE A 136 7.38 3.38 2.99
CA PHE A 136 6.77 4.25 4.00
C PHE A 136 5.90 3.45 4.96
N ILE A 137 5.70 4.01 6.16
CA ILE A 137 4.95 3.41 7.26
C ILE A 137 3.68 4.20 7.54
N MET A 138 2.59 3.46 7.72
CA MET A 138 1.29 3.99 8.12
C MET A 138 0.63 3.13 9.17
N THR A 139 -0.29 3.71 9.94
CA THR A 139 -1.12 3.00 10.92
C THR A 139 -1.93 1.90 10.23
N ARG A 140 -1.89 0.70 10.80
CA ARG A 140 -2.76 -0.41 10.39
C ARG A 140 -4.20 -0.13 10.81
N VAL A 141 -5.08 0.01 9.84
CA VAL A 141 -6.53 0.18 10.06
C VAL A 141 -7.21 -1.18 9.98
N ALA A 142 -7.90 -1.57 11.05
CA ALA A 142 -8.74 -2.77 11.03
C ALA A 142 -9.97 -2.53 10.16
N GLY A 143 -10.20 -3.40 9.17
CA GLY A 143 -11.30 -3.24 8.24
C GLY A 143 -11.51 -4.48 7.37
N LYS A 144 -12.47 -4.38 6.45
CA LYS A 144 -12.75 -5.38 5.44
C LYS A 144 -12.62 -4.75 4.06
N VAL A 145 -11.93 -5.43 3.16
CA VAL A 145 -11.81 -5.04 1.75
C VAL A 145 -12.61 -6.06 0.93
N PRO A 146 -13.36 -5.66 -0.10
CA PRO A 146 -13.95 -6.62 -1.05
C PRO A 146 -12.83 -7.44 -1.71
N PRO A 147 -12.90 -8.78 -1.73
CA PRO A 147 -11.81 -9.60 -2.25
C PRO A 147 -11.67 -9.46 -3.77
N ASP A 148 -10.41 -9.49 -4.24
CA ASP A 148 -10.08 -9.54 -5.67
C ASP A 148 -9.84 -10.99 -6.15
N VAL A 149 -9.51 -11.91 -5.25
CA VAL A 149 -9.23 -13.33 -5.55
C VAL A 149 -10.04 -14.26 -4.64
N LEU A 150 -11.03 -15.00 -5.13
CA LEU A 150 -11.76 -14.72 -6.39
C LEU A 150 -12.47 -13.36 -6.29
N PRO A 151 -12.79 -12.70 -7.42
CA PRO A 151 -13.43 -11.39 -7.39
C PRO A 151 -14.72 -11.41 -6.56
N TYR A 152 -14.97 -10.35 -5.77
CA TYR A 152 -16.11 -10.27 -4.84
C TYR A 152 -17.48 -10.51 -5.50
N THR A 153 -17.58 -10.41 -6.82
CA THR A 153 -18.80 -10.71 -7.58
C THR A 153 -19.09 -12.21 -7.72
N PHE A 154 -18.18 -13.09 -7.31
CA PHE A 154 -18.28 -14.54 -7.50
C PHE A 154 -19.01 -15.26 -6.36
N GLY A 155 -19.41 -14.54 -5.30
CA GLY A 155 -20.04 -15.14 -4.12
C GLY A 155 -19.08 -15.42 -2.98
N ASP A 156 -19.61 -16.00 -1.91
CA ASP A 156 -18.87 -16.48 -0.73
C ASP A 156 -17.95 -15.43 -0.08
N ASN A 157 -18.44 -14.19 0.01
CA ASN A 157 -17.72 -13.11 0.66
C ASN A 157 -18.66 -12.08 1.28
N TRP A 158 -18.11 -11.32 2.24
CA TRP A 158 -18.89 -10.42 3.08
C TRP A 158 -19.69 -9.36 2.31
N LEU A 159 -19.20 -8.90 1.15
CA LEU A 159 -19.88 -7.88 0.36
C LEU A 159 -20.98 -8.48 -0.50
N PHE A 160 -20.73 -9.65 -1.10
CA PHE A 160 -21.73 -10.37 -1.87
C PHE A 160 -22.92 -10.76 -1.00
N ASP A 161 -22.64 -11.29 0.21
CA ASP A 161 -23.64 -11.75 1.16
C ASP A 161 -24.34 -10.62 1.93
N ALA A 162 -23.90 -9.37 1.76
CA ALA A 162 -24.50 -8.21 2.40
C ALA A 162 -25.94 -7.96 1.92
N THR A 163 -26.71 -7.22 2.71
CA THR A 163 -28.03 -6.77 2.29
C THR A 163 -27.93 -5.73 1.16
N SER A 164 -29.01 -5.55 0.40
CA SER A 164 -29.05 -4.47 -0.62
C SER A 164 -28.85 -3.08 0.00
N ASP A 165 -29.36 -2.86 1.20
CA ASP A 165 -29.21 -1.59 1.92
C ASP A 165 -27.76 -1.36 2.36
N ASP A 166 -27.07 -2.39 2.85
CA ASP A 166 -25.64 -2.29 3.21
C ASP A 166 -24.75 -2.05 1.98
N ARG A 167 -25.05 -2.71 0.85
CA ARG A 167 -24.34 -2.46 -0.42
C ARG A 167 -24.57 -1.03 -0.92
N ALA A 168 -25.82 -0.56 -0.87
CA ALA A 168 -26.16 0.81 -1.27
C ALA A 168 -25.46 1.84 -0.36
N ARG A 169 -25.39 1.59 0.95
CA ARG A 169 -24.66 2.43 1.90
C ARG A 169 -23.16 2.46 1.59
N LEU A 170 -22.53 1.31 1.37
CA LEU A 170 -21.11 1.24 1.00
C LEU A 170 -20.82 2.01 -0.29
N GLN A 171 -21.67 1.81 -1.32
CA GLN A 171 -21.54 2.51 -2.59
C GLN A 171 -21.66 4.03 -2.41
N ALA A 172 -22.66 4.50 -1.66
CA ALA A 172 -22.84 5.93 -1.39
C ALA A 172 -21.62 6.52 -0.67
N GLN A 173 -21.11 5.84 0.36
CA GLN A 173 -19.91 6.27 1.09
C GLN A 173 -18.67 6.31 0.20
N MET A 174 -18.50 5.35 -0.72
CA MET A 174 -17.39 5.39 -1.68
C MET A 174 -17.48 6.59 -2.63
N ILE A 175 -18.70 6.93 -3.07
CA ILE A 175 -18.94 8.13 -3.88
C ILE A 175 -18.63 9.40 -3.09
N ASP A 176 -19.03 9.47 -1.81
CA ASP A 176 -18.73 10.62 -0.94
C ASP A 176 -17.21 10.79 -0.75
N VAL A 177 -16.45 9.71 -0.61
CA VAL A 177 -14.98 9.74 -0.54
C VAL A 177 -14.39 10.29 -1.84
N LEU A 178 -14.83 9.80 -3.00
CA LEU A 178 -14.37 10.30 -4.30
C LEU A 178 -14.70 11.78 -4.49
N ALA A 179 -15.90 12.19 -4.11
CA ALA A 179 -16.33 13.59 -4.14
C ALA A 179 -15.47 14.45 -3.19
N GLY A 180 -15.11 13.94 -2.01
CA GLY A 180 -14.21 14.61 -1.07
C GLY A 180 -12.83 14.89 -1.67
N ILE A 181 -12.24 13.91 -2.35
CA ILE A 181 -10.95 14.08 -3.06
C ILE A 181 -11.08 15.09 -4.20
N GLN A 182 -12.13 14.96 -5.01
CA GLN A 182 -12.34 15.81 -6.19
C GLN A 182 -12.66 17.27 -5.86
N ASN A 183 -13.18 17.53 -4.67
CA ASN A 183 -13.53 18.88 -4.20
C ASN A 183 -12.41 19.57 -3.41
N ILE A 184 -11.18 19.03 -3.40
CA ILE A 184 -10.05 19.74 -2.80
C ILE A 184 -9.78 21.05 -3.57
N ASP A 185 -9.90 22.17 -2.86
CA ASP A 185 -9.75 23.51 -3.45
C ASP A 185 -8.37 23.75 -4.06
N ASN A 186 -8.36 24.31 -5.29
CA ASN A 186 -7.15 24.62 -6.05
C ASN A 186 -6.21 23.41 -6.23
N ALA A 187 -6.78 22.21 -6.43
CA ALA A 187 -6.02 20.96 -6.52
C ALA A 187 -4.82 21.03 -7.49
N ALA A 188 -4.97 21.65 -8.67
CA ALA A 188 -3.87 21.79 -9.64
C ALA A 188 -2.64 22.52 -9.06
N GLU A 189 -2.84 23.52 -8.20
CA GLU A 189 -1.75 24.24 -7.54
C GLU A 189 -1.22 23.46 -6.33
N ARG A 190 -2.13 22.86 -5.55
CA ARG A 190 -1.81 22.12 -4.32
C ARG A 190 -1.05 20.81 -4.58
N PHE A 191 -1.28 20.21 -5.74
CA PHE A 191 -0.68 18.96 -6.20
C PHE A 191 0.16 19.15 -7.47
N ALA A 192 0.73 20.34 -7.68
CA ALA A 192 1.55 20.64 -8.86
C ALA A 192 2.76 19.69 -9.03
N ASN A 193 3.22 19.06 -7.96
CA ASN A 193 4.27 18.03 -7.97
C ASN A 193 3.85 16.71 -8.63
N LEU A 194 2.54 16.48 -8.84
CA LEU A 194 2.01 15.32 -9.57
C LEU A 194 1.94 15.56 -11.08
N GLU A 195 2.21 16.79 -11.53
CA GLU A 195 2.14 17.12 -12.95
C GLU A 195 3.23 16.40 -13.73
N LEU A 196 2.84 15.65 -14.76
CA LEU A 196 3.77 15.01 -15.67
C LEU A 196 4.51 16.06 -16.50
N SER A 197 5.82 15.87 -16.67
CA SER A 197 6.68 16.75 -17.47
C SER A 197 6.57 16.48 -18.97
N SER A 198 5.91 15.39 -19.36
CA SER A 198 5.67 14.98 -20.75
C SER A 198 4.83 16.02 -21.51
N ALA A 199 5.01 16.05 -22.83
CA ALA A 199 4.35 17.05 -23.67
C ALA A 199 2.82 16.87 -23.70
N GLY A 200 2.08 17.98 -23.64
CA GLY A 200 0.61 17.96 -23.73
C GLY A 200 -0.03 19.23 -23.18
N SER A 201 -1.14 19.64 -23.79
CA SER A 201 -1.95 20.80 -23.38
C SER A 201 -2.95 20.46 -22.26
N THR A 202 -3.23 19.17 -22.04
CA THR A 202 -4.10 18.66 -20.97
C THR A 202 -3.39 17.56 -20.16
N HIS A 203 -3.84 17.31 -18.92
CA HIS A 203 -3.28 16.21 -18.11
C HIS A 203 -3.38 14.84 -18.81
N LEU A 204 -4.49 14.58 -19.53
CA LEU A 204 -4.66 13.33 -20.29
C LEU A 204 -3.65 13.22 -21.43
N GLU A 205 -3.41 14.30 -22.18
CA GLU A 205 -2.40 14.31 -23.24
C GLU A 205 -1.00 14.03 -22.69
N ARG A 206 -0.64 14.64 -21.56
CA ARG A 206 0.65 14.39 -20.91
C ARG A 206 0.79 12.96 -20.40
N HIS A 207 -0.29 12.40 -19.83
CA HIS A 207 -0.31 11.01 -19.39
C HIS A 207 -0.16 10.04 -20.57
N LEU A 208 -0.87 10.28 -21.67
CA LEU A 208 -0.72 9.47 -22.87
C LEU A 208 0.70 9.56 -23.43
N ALA A 209 1.29 10.76 -23.49
CA ALA A 209 2.67 10.94 -23.94
C ALA A 209 3.68 10.19 -23.05
N ASP A 210 3.54 10.30 -21.72
CA ASP A 210 4.39 9.60 -20.75
C ASP A 210 4.32 8.07 -20.90
N VAL A 211 3.12 7.53 -21.11
CA VAL A 211 2.90 6.09 -21.29
C VAL A 211 3.35 5.60 -22.68
N THR A 212 3.31 6.44 -23.72
CA THR A 212 3.79 6.06 -25.05
C THR A 212 5.30 6.14 -25.23
N ASP A 213 5.98 6.99 -24.44
CA ASP A 213 7.43 7.10 -24.43
C ASP A 213 8.11 5.94 -23.65
N TRP A 214 7.30 5.07 -23.05
CA TRP A 214 7.72 3.82 -22.41
C TRP A 214 8.10 2.73 -23.42
#